data_AF-A0AAP2S2Q7-F1
#
_entry.id   AF-A0AAP2S2Q7-F1
#
_cell.length_a   1.000
_cell.length_b   1.000
_cell.length_c   1.000
_cell.angle_alpha   90.00
_cell.angle_beta   90.00
_cell.angle_gamma   90.00
#
_symmetry.space_group_name_H-M   'P 1'
#
loop_
_entity.id
_entity.type
_entity.pdbx_description
1 polymer ?
#
loop_
_entity_poly.entity_id
_entity_poly.type
_entity_poly.pdbx_seq_one_letter_code
_entity_poly.pdbx_strand_id
1 'polypeptide(L)'
;MDVSKTKSSFYRRLYVAYLIDSGQASSVPALTEVTGMPRRTAQDTITALADLDIVCEFEQQDGARNHAGCYRVRSWGAIDRKWIEANLASIKRVLGYP
;
A
#
# COMPACT_ATOMS: atom_id res chain seq x y z
N MET A 1 -13.60 11.37 17.30
CA MET A 1 -12.35 12.14 17.19
C MET A 1 -11.89 12.03 15.75
N ASP A 2 -11.95 13.12 14.99
CA ASP A 2 -11.52 13.08 13.59
C ASP A 2 -10.04 12.75 13.49
N VAL A 3 -9.69 11.80 12.61
CA VAL A 3 -8.29 11.48 12.37
C VAL A 3 -7.63 12.61 11.58
N SER A 4 -6.43 13.04 11.99
CA SER A 4 -5.71 14.06 11.22
C SER A 4 -5.36 13.54 9.81
N LYS A 5 -5.33 14.45 8.83
CA LYS A 5 -4.91 14.12 7.45
C LYS A 5 -3.53 13.48 7.39
N THR A 6 -2.60 13.94 8.24
CA THR A 6 -1.25 13.37 8.36
C THR A 6 -1.31 11.92 8.80
N LYS A 7 -2.08 11.60 9.85
CA LYS A 7 -2.19 10.25 10.38
C LYS A 7 -2.88 9.30 9.39
N SER A 8 -3.97 9.74 8.73
CA SER A 8 -4.62 8.92 7.71
C SER A 8 -3.73 8.70 6.48
N SER A 9 -2.97 9.70 6.03
CA SER A 9 -1.99 9.55 4.94
C SER A 9 -0.88 8.57 5.30
N PHE A 10 -0.34 8.66 6.53
CA PHE A 10 0.67 7.73 7.02
C PHE A 10 0.14 6.30 7.07
N TYR A 11 -1.00 6.06 7.72
CA TYR A 11 -1.61 4.74 7.83
C TYR A 11 -1.99 4.13 6.48
N ARG A 12 -2.45 4.95 5.52
CA ARG A 12 -2.76 4.46 4.17
C ARG A 12 -1.52 3.92 3.47
N ARG A 13 -0.37 4.61 3.57
CA ARG A 13 0.91 4.15 3.01
C ARG A 13 1.38 2.85 3.65
N LEU A 14 1.32 2.75 4.98
CA LEU A 14 1.64 1.51 5.69
C LEU A 14 0.76 0.34 5.24
N TYR A 15 -0.54 0.58 5.11
CA TYR A 15 -1.49 -0.46 4.73
C TYR A 15 -1.31 -0.90 3.27
N VAL A 16 -1.12 0.04 2.34
CA VAL A 16 -0.86 -0.29 0.92
C VAL A 16 0.45 -1.07 0.76
N ALA A 17 1.54 -0.65 1.43
CA ALA A 17 2.79 -1.41 1.41
C ALA A 17 2.60 -2.82 1.97
N TYR A 18 1.84 -2.97 3.05
CA TYR A 18 1.54 -4.28 3.64
C TYR A 18 0.73 -5.18 2.71
N LEU A 19 -0.29 -4.66 2.03
CA LEU A 19 -1.08 -5.42 1.06
C LEU A 19 -0.23 -5.92 -0.12
N ILE A 20 0.71 -5.09 -0.57
CA ILE A 20 1.65 -5.45 -1.64
C ILE A 20 2.62 -6.54 -1.15
N ASP A 21 3.28 -6.32 -0.01
CA ASP A 21 4.30 -7.24 0.53
C ASP A 21 3.72 -8.60 0.94
N SER A 22 2.50 -8.61 1.48
CA SER A 22 1.77 -9.85 1.83
C SER A 22 1.16 -10.58 0.63
N GLY A 23 1.21 -9.98 -0.57
CA GLY A 23 0.64 -10.54 -1.79
C GLY A 23 -0.89 -10.46 -1.89
N GLN A 24 -1.57 -9.77 -0.95
CA GLN A 24 -3.02 -9.60 -0.96
C GLN A 24 -3.50 -8.68 -2.10
N ALA A 25 -2.70 -7.67 -2.45
CA ALA A 25 -2.97 -6.81 -3.60
C ALA A 25 -1.67 -6.21 -4.14
N SER A 26 -1.24 -6.67 -5.32
CA SER A 26 0.02 -6.25 -5.94
C SER A 26 -0.18 -5.42 -7.22
N SER A 27 -1.39 -4.90 -7.46
CA SER A 27 -1.68 -4.03 -8.60
C SER A 27 -2.64 -2.92 -8.19
N VAL A 28 -2.66 -1.81 -8.95
CA VAL A 28 -3.60 -0.71 -8.70
C VAL A 28 -5.06 -1.21 -8.71
N PRO A 29 -5.53 -2.02 -9.69
CA PRO A 29 -6.88 -2.59 -9.64
C PRO A 29 -7.14 -3.43 -8.37
N ALA A 30 -6.22 -4.32 -7.99
CA ALA A 30 -6.39 -5.15 -6.79
C ALA A 30 -6.45 -4.30 -5.51
N LEU A 31 -5.65 -3.23 -5.41
CA LEU A 31 -5.69 -2.31 -4.29
C LEU A 31 -7.01 -1.57 -4.22
N THR A 32 -7.56 -1.12 -5.35
CA THR A 32 -8.87 -0.46 -5.37
C THR A 32 -10.00 -1.42 -4.96
N GLU A 33 -9.92 -2.70 -5.34
CA GLU A 33 -10.89 -3.72 -4.97
C GLU A 33 -10.88 -4.01 -3.46
N VAL A 34 -9.68 -4.24 -2.89
CA VAL A 34 -9.54 -4.60 -1.46
C VAL A 34 -9.85 -3.42 -0.53
N THR A 35 -9.59 -2.19 -0.96
CA THR A 35 -9.70 -1.02 -0.06
C THR A 35 -10.89 -0.11 -0.34
N GLY A 36 -11.52 -0.23 -1.53
CA GLY A 36 -12.55 0.70 -2.00
C GLY A 36 -12.02 2.10 -2.34
N MET A 37 -10.71 2.35 -2.28
CA MET A 37 -10.16 3.68 -2.59
C MET A 37 -10.17 3.97 -4.10
N PRO A 38 -10.28 5.26 -4.51
CA PRO A 38 -10.17 5.61 -5.93
C PRO A 38 -8.82 5.23 -6.53
N ARG A 39 -8.81 4.90 -7.83
CA ARG A 39 -7.60 4.54 -8.58
C ARG A 39 -6.45 5.54 -8.40
N ARG A 40 -6.76 6.84 -8.50
CA ARG A 40 -5.77 7.91 -8.33
C ARG A 40 -5.14 7.89 -6.93
N THR A 41 -5.95 7.66 -5.89
CA THR A 41 -5.48 7.53 -4.51
C THR A 41 -4.55 6.34 -4.33
N ALA A 42 -4.86 5.19 -4.94
CA ALA A 42 -3.97 4.02 -4.90
C ALA A 42 -2.61 4.33 -5.57
N GLN A 43 -2.64 4.94 -6.76
CA GLN A 43 -1.43 5.35 -7.48
C GLN A 43 -0.58 6.34 -6.67
N ASP A 44 -1.19 7.41 -6.15
CA ASP A 44 -0.48 8.41 -5.35
C ASP A 44 0.08 7.81 -4.06
N THR A 45 -0.63 6.87 -3.43
CA THR A 45 -0.15 6.19 -2.23
C THR A 45 1.09 5.35 -2.52
N ILE A 46 1.12 4.61 -3.63
CA ILE A 46 2.28 3.81 -4.05
C ILE A 46 3.49 4.73 -4.32
N THR A 47 3.29 5.82 -5.07
CA THR A 47 4.36 6.79 -5.34
C THR A 47 4.93 7.38 -4.06
N ALA A 48 4.08 7.70 -3.08
CA ALA A 48 4.48 8.30 -1.81
C ALA A 48 5.05 7.31 -0.78
N LEU A 49 5.26 6.04 -1.15
CA LEU A 49 5.95 5.06 -0.29
C LEU A 49 7.43 5.41 -0.10
N ALA A 50 8.07 5.97 -1.13
CA ALA A 50 9.48 6.38 -1.08
C ALA A 50 9.73 7.48 -0.03
N ASP A 51 8.74 8.32 0.27
CA ASP A 51 8.82 9.34 1.33
C ASP A 51 8.91 8.74 2.75
N LEU A 52 8.67 7.43 2.89
CA LEU A 52 8.82 6.66 4.14
C LEU A 52 9.98 5.66 4.07
N ASP A 53 10.90 5.82 3.10
CA ASP A 53 11.99 4.89 2.79
C ASP A 53 11.54 3.48 2.40
N ILE A 54 10.25 3.29 2.08
CA ILE A 54 9.73 2.01 1.57
C ILE A 54 10.02 1.94 0.06
N VAL A 55 10.88 1.01 -0.32
CA VAL A 55 11.23 0.75 -1.72
C VAL A 55 10.18 -0.18 -2.32
N CYS A 56 9.29 0.38 -3.15
CA CYS A 56 8.26 -0.36 -3.87
C CYS A 56 8.46 -0.23 -5.39
N GLU A 57 8.68 -1.36 -6.06
CA GLU A 57 9.01 -1.41 -7.48
C GLU A 57 7.91 -2.12 -8.27
N PHE A 58 7.78 -1.80 -9.55
CA PHE A 58 6.88 -2.52 -10.46
C PHE A 58 7.68 -3.54 -11.27
N GLU A 59 7.39 -4.83 -11.07
CA GLU A 59 7.94 -5.93 -11.85
C GLU A 59 7.02 -6.24 -13.04
N GLN A 60 7.56 -6.15 -14.25
CA GLN A 60 6.87 -6.64 -15.44
C GLN A 60 6.89 -8.18 -15.45
N GLN A 61 5.78 -8.80 -15.86
CA GLN A 61 5.77 -10.25 -16.08
C GLN A 61 6.42 -10.57 -17.44
N ASP A 62 7.31 -11.56 -17.45
CA ASP A 62 8.00 -12.01 -18.66
C ASP A 62 6.99 -12.38 -19.77
N GLY A 63 7.19 -11.80 -20.95
CA GLY A 63 6.37 -12.07 -22.14
C GLY A 63 4.99 -11.42 -22.15
N ALA A 64 4.64 -10.60 -21.16
CA ALA A 64 3.33 -9.98 -21.08
C ALA A 64 3.25 -8.68 -21.90
N ARG A 65 2.07 -8.41 -22.50
CA ARG A 65 1.78 -7.14 -23.21
C ARG A 65 1.97 -5.95 -22.26
N ASN A 66 2.28 -4.77 -22.80
CA ASN A 66 2.45 -3.51 -22.06
C ASN A 66 1.47 -3.40 -20.86
N HIS A 67 2.02 -3.10 -19.68
CA HIS A 67 1.30 -2.90 -18.40
C HIS A 67 0.84 -4.16 -17.63
N ALA A 68 1.22 -5.36 -18.05
CA ALA A 68 1.03 -6.56 -17.24
C ALA A 68 2.23 -6.78 -16.30
N GLY A 69 2.00 -6.55 -15.00
CA GLY A 69 3.02 -6.65 -13.97
C GLY A 69 2.43 -6.46 -12.57
N CYS A 70 3.28 -6.53 -11.56
CA CYS A 70 2.90 -6.38 -10.16
C CYS A 70 3.91 -5.56 -9.37
N TYR A 71 3.41 -4.84 -8.37
CA TYR A 71 4.24 -4.14 -7.40
C TYR A 71 4.84 -5.14 -6.40
N ARG A 72 6.07 -4.86 -5.97
CA ARG A 72 6.76 -5.53 -4.87
C ARG A 72 7.39 -4.52 -3.94
N VAL A 73 7.28 -4.76 -2.65
CA VAL A 73 8.12 -4.10 -1.66
C VAL A 73 9.46 -4.83 -1.63
N ARG A 74 10.55 -4.12 -1.93
CA ARG A 74 11.93 -4.63 -1.85
C ARG A 74 12.57 -4.39 -0.49
N SER A 75 12.19 -3.29 0.15
CA SER A 75 12.68 -2.89 1.46
C SER A 75 11.63 -2.05 2.16
N TRP A 76 11.47 -2.28 3.45
CA TRP A 76 10.63 -1.48 4.33
C TRP A 76 11.35 -0.23 4.90
N GLY A 77 12.66 -0.10 4.65
CA GLY A 77 13.44 1.04 5.12
C GLY A 77 13.35 1.21 6.64
N ALA A 78 12.93 2.41 7.08
CA ALA A 78 12.77 2.76 8.48
C ALA A 78 11.49 2.20 9.14
N ILE A 79 10.60 1.57 8.37
CA ILE A 79 9.30 1.11 8.85
C ILE A 79 9.37 -0.35 9.31
N ASP A 80 8.88 -0.62 10.52
CA ASP A 80 8.74 -1.99 11.03
C ASP A 80 7.43 -2.63 10.53
N ARG A 81 7.56 -3.60 9.62
CA ARG A 81 6.43 -4.38 9.12
C ARG A 81 5.66 -5.12 10.23
N LYS A 82 6.35 -5.65 11.26
CA LYS A 82 5.68 -6.42 12.33
C LYS A 82 4.75 -5.55 13.16
N TRP A 83 5.11 -4.27 13.34
CA TRP A 83 4.23 -3.31 13.99
C TRP A 83 2.92 -3.14 13.21
N ILE A 84 2.96 -3.14 11.88
CA ILE A 84 1.77 -3.01 11.03
C ILE A 84 0.88 -4.24 11.18
N GLU A 85 1.45 -5.44 11.14
CA GLU A 85 0.73 -6.70 11.35
C GLU A 85 -0.01 -6.73 12.69
N ALA A 86 0.67 -6.35 13.78
CA ALA A 86 0.09 -6.28 15.11
C ALA A 86 -1.01 -5.22 15.25
N ASN A 87 -0.99 -4.17 14.42
CA ASN A 87 -1.92 -3.04 14.48
C ASN A 87 -2.92 -2.98 13.33
N LEU A 88 -2.99 -4.03 12.50
CA LEU A 88 -3.73 -4.00 11.23
C LEU A 88 -5.21 -3.65 11.42
N ALA A 89 -5.86 -4.23 12.42
CA ALA A 89 -7.26 -3.94 12.74
C ALA A 89 -7.50 -2.47 13.15
N SER A 90 -6.55 -1.87 13.88
CA SER A 90 -6.61 -0.46 14.28
C SER A 90 -6.42 0.46 13.08
N ILE A 91 -5.44 0.16 12.23
CA ILE A 91 -5.16 0.89 10.98
C ILE A 91 -6.40 0.91 10.08
N LYS A 92 -6.98 -0.27 9.80
CA LYS A 92 -8.20 -0.39 8.98
C LYS A 92 -9.36 0.43 9.55
N ARG A 93 -9.60 0.33 10.86
CA ARG A 93 -10.65 1.09 11.57
C ARG A 93 -10.46 2.60 11.41
N VAL A 94 -9.23 3.09 11.55
CA VAL A 94 -8.91 4.52 11.40
C VAL A 94 -9.11 5.00 9.96
N LEU A 95 -8.84 4.14 8.97
CA LEU A 95 -9.01 4.46 7.54
C LEU A 95 -10.44 4.27 7.03
N GLY A 96 -11.28 3.53 7.75
CA GLY A 96 -12.60 3.12 7.27
C GLY A 96 -12.53 2.08 6.14
N TYR A 97 -11.48 1.27 6.11
CA TYR A 97 -11.30 0.20 5.13
C TYR A 97 -11.78 -1.16 5.68
N PRO A 98 -12.24 -2.09 4.82
CA PRO A 98 -12.58 -3.45 5.22
C PRO A 98 -11.35 -4.22 5.71
#